data_AF-A0A1Q6RB89-F1
#
_entry.id   AF-A0A1Q6RB89-F1
#
_cell.length_a   1.000
_cell.length_b   1.000
_cell.length_c   1.000
_cell.angle_alpha   90.00
_cell.angle_beta   90.00
_cell.angle_gamma   90.00
#
_symmetry.space_group_name_H-M   'P 1'
#
loop_
_entity.id
_entity.type
_entity.pdbx_description
1 polymer ?
#
loop_
_entity_poly.entity_id
_entity_poly.type
_entity_poly.pdbx_seq_one_letter_code
_entity_poly.pdbx_strand_id
1 'polypeptide(L)'
;MSLIKCKKCGEMFSDSYKTCPFCEEDDAYYGGRATKRRRRAETPRRKAPSILGPVVVLVLILLVLLVVWLLFGDQIKTAIGGQKPPVEDVIPEPTPTPDPDPVKPADTITLNRAVLALDVGGKETLKVNEETTETCAWSSSDPAVVTVSDTGEVTAVAAGSAVITAKVGSAEATCSVTVKAAEGSDTTGSTTGGTTGSTTGSTTGNTTATVDISKLTITATSEGGYEGDLASTSETGVFEMSAKAGEVWTLGLKGTDASVTWALDGDSNGVCKLEGAKVTVTGTSSGRYATIVGTVGGGTVKAIIRIR
;
A
#
# COMPACT_ATOMS: atom_id res chain seq x y z
N MET A 1 8.67 10.92 73.02
CA MET A 1 8.12 11.46 71.76
C MET A 1 6.62 11.24 71.83
N SER A 2 5.84 12.31 71.98
CA SER A 2 4.38 12.18 72.00
C SER A 2 3.85 12.43 70.58
N LEU A 3 2.86 11.64 70.15
CA LEU A 3 2.25 11.79 68.84
C LEU A 3 1.04 12.73 68.96
N ILE A 4 1.05 13.81 68.20
CA ILE A 4 -0.03 14.78 68.10
C ILE A 4 -0.79 14.61 66.79
N LYS A 5 -2.11 14.83 66.82
CA LYS A 5 -2.97 14.70 65.63
C LYS A 5 -3.05 16.02 64.87
N CYS A 6 -2.71 16.00 63.57
CA CYS A 6 -2.79 17.18 62.71
C CYS A 6 -4.24 17.64 62.51
N LYS A 7 -4.51 18.93 62.65
CA LYS A 7 -5.85 19.51 62.45
C LYS A 7 -6.24 19.67 60.96
N LYS A 8 -5.27 19.68 60.04
CA LYS A 8 -5.49 19.81 58.59
C LYS A 8 -5.81 18.44 57.94
N CYS A 9 -4.90 17.47 58.01
CA CYS A 9 -5.07 16.16 57.36
C CYS A 9 -5.63 15.07 58.29
N GLY A 10 -5.50 15.21 59.62
CA GLY A 10 -5.97 14.23 60.59
C GLY A 10 -4.98 13.10 60.92
N GLU A 11 -3.78 13.11 60.37
CA GLU A 11 -2.73 12.11 60.66
C GLU A 11 -1.97 12.40 61.96
N MET A 12 -1.38 11.35 62.56
CA MET A 12 -0.60 11.43 63.79
C MET A 12 0.88 11.65 63.46
N PHE A 13 1.51 12.66 64.04
CA PHE A 13 2.94 12.95 63.83
C PHE A 13 3.62 13.33 65.15
N SER A 14 4.95 13.24 65.20
CA SER A 14 5.73 13.52 66.42
C SER A 14 5.69 14.99 66.80
N ASP A 15 5.51 15.28 68.10
CA ASP A 15 5.55 16.62 68.70
C ASP A 15 6.88 17.38 68.52
N SER A 16 7.94 16.65 68.12
CA SER A 16 9.23 17.23 67.76
C SER A 16 9.18 18.12 66.52
N TYR A 17 8.17 17.94 65.65
CA TYR A 17 8.00 18.75 64.44
C TYR A 17 7.06 19.93 64.71
N LYS A 18 7.50 21.13 64.32
CA LYS A 18 6.74 22.38 64.52
C LYS A 18 5.51 22.48 63.62
N THR A 19 5.51 21.78 62.49
CA THR A 19 4.44 21.70 61.47
C THR A 19 4.30 20.25 61.00
N CYS A 20 3.10 19.84 60.56
CA CYS A 20 2.85 18.46 60.09
C CYS A 20 3.56 18.19 58.75
N PRO A 21 4.53 17.26 58.69
CA PRO A 21 5.31 17.00 57.48
C PRO A 21 4.45 16.60 56.27
N PHE A 22 3.42 15.77 56.51
CA PHE A 22 2.51 15.30 55.46
C PHE A 22 1.72 16.43 54.78
N CYS A 23 1.34 17.48 55.50
CA CYS A 23 0.64 18.63 54.89
C CYS A 23 1.60 19.54 54.11
N GLU A 24 2.86 19.61 54.53
CA GLU A 24 3.88 20.44 53.87
C GLU A 24 4.33 19.81 52.56
N GLU A 25 4.41 18.49 52.50
CA GLU A 25 4.71 17.71 51.29
C GLU A 25 3.56 17.77 50.28
N ASP A 26 2.30 17.66 50.73
CA ASP A 26 1.11 17.77 49.88
C ASP A 26 0.95 19.19 49.28
N ASP A 27 1.19 20.25 50.06
CA ASP A 27 1.10 21.64 49.59
C ASP A 27 2.21 21.97 48.55
N ALA A 28 3.39 21.32 48.67
CA ALA A 28 4.51 21.47 47.73
C ALA A 28 4.36 20.63 46.45
N TYR A 29 3.75 19.44 46.53
CA TYR A 29 3.54 18.53 45.40
C TYR A 29 2.27 18.87 44.59
N TYR A 30 1.19 19.30 45.25
CA TYR A 30 -0.06 19.75 44.62
C TYR A 30 -0.24 21.26 44.77
N GLY A 31 0.64 22.03 44.13
CA GLY A 31 0.70 23.50 44.18
C GLY A 31 -0.64 24.20 44.45
N GLY A 32 -0.91 24.51 45.72
CA GLY A 32 -1.92 25.45 46.19
C GLY A 32 -3.40 25.17 45.82
N ARG A 33 -3.80 23.95 45.43
CA ARG A 33 -5.21 23.65 45.12
C ARG A 33 -5.71 22.32 45.70
N ALA A 34 -5.51 22.11 47.01
CA ALA A 34 -6.25 21.08 47.74
C ALA A 34 -7.55 21.63 48.32
N THR A 35 -8.65 21.24 47.68
CA THR A 35 -10.05 21.44 48.04
C THR A 35 -10.35 21.23 49.53
N LYS A 36 -10.91 22.25 50.19
CA LYS A 36 -11.54 22.14 51.51
C LYS A 36 -12.66 21.10 51.46
N ARG A 37 -12.40 19.86 51.92
CA ARG A 37 -13.46 18.93 52.35
C ARG A 37 -14.15 19.52 53.56
N ARG A 38 -15.22 20.30 53.34
CA ARG A 38 -16.08 20.82 54.40
C ARG A 38 -16.75 19.66 55.14
N ARG A 39 -16.54 19.64 56.45
CA ARG A 39 -17.30 18.84 57.41
C ARG A 39 -18.78 19.13 57.27
N ARG A 40 -19.55 18.05 57.33
CA ARG A 40 -21.00 17.95 57.50
C ARG A 40 -21.46 18.92 58.59
N ALA A 41 -22.18 19.97 58.19
CA ALA A 41 -22.94 20.83 59.08
C ALA A 41 -24.42 20.46 58.96
N GLU A 42 -25.11 20.55 60.09
CA GLU A 42 -26.50 20.20 60.36
C GLU A 42 -27.47 20.71 59.29
N THR A 43 -28.52 19.94 59.04
CA THR A 43 -29.57 20.22 58.05
C THR A 43 -30.46 21.39 58.47
N PRO A 44 -30.54 22.49 57.70
CA PRO A 44 -31.74 23.31 57.66
C PRO A 44 -32.68 22.78 56.57
N ARG A 45 -33.98 22.78 56.89
CA ARG A 45 -35.09 22.29 56.05
C ARG A 45 -34.93 22.66 54.57
N ARG A 46 -34.84 21.64 53.72
CA ARG A 46 -34.78 21.77 52.25
C ARG A 46 -36.08 22.39 51.73
N LYS A 47 -36.03 23.62 51.19
CA LYS A 47 -36.97 24.02 50.14
C LYS A 47 -36.62 23.18 48.90
N ALA A 48 -37.62 22.50 48.33
CA ALA A 48 -37.44 21.65 47.16
C ALA A 48 -36.81 22.47 46.00
N PRO A 49 -35.74 21.98 45.35
CA PRO A 49 -35.22 22.63 44.15
C PRO A 49 -36.27 22.50 43.04
N SER A 50 -36.62 23.60 42.39
CA SER A 50 -37.62 23.66 41.32
C SER A 50 -37.17 22.84 40.11
N ILE A 51 -37.74 21.65 39.97
CA ILE A 51 -37.55 20.70 38.84
C ILE A 51 -38.03 21.32 37.50
N LEU A 52 -38.77 22.43 37.56
CA LEU A 52 -39.27 23.13 36.37
C LEU A 52 -38.15 23.62 35.44
N GLY A 53 -37.01 24.05 35.99
CA GLY A 53 -35.89 24.59 35.19
C GLY A 53 -35.29 23.56 34.22
N PRO A 54 -34.80 22.40 34.72
CA PRO A 54 -34.24 21.35 33.86
C PRO A 54 -35.25 20.78 32.86
N VAL A 55 -36.53 20.66 33.25
CA VAL A 55 -37.58 20.14 32.37
C VAL A 55 -37.87 21.11 31.23
N VAL A 56 -37.93 22.42 31.50
CA VAL A 56 -38.11 23.43 30.45
C VAL A 56 -36.93 23.43 29.47
N VAL A 57 -35.70 23.26 29.95
CA VAL A 57 -34.51 23.15 29.07
C VAL A 57 -34.59 21.91 28.17
N LEU A 58 -35.01 20.76 28.70
CA LEU A 58 -35.19 19.54 27.90
C LEU A 58 -36.29 19.69 26.85
N VAL A 59 -37.40 20.34 27.19
CA VAL A 59 -38.49 20.62 26.25
C VAL A 59 -38.03 21.57 25.13
N LEU A 60 -37.23 22.59 25.45
CA LEU A 60 -36.67 23.49 24.44
C LEU A 60 -35.71 22.76 23.49
N ILE A 61 -34.87 21.85 24.00
CA ILE A 61 -33.97 21.04 23.17
C ILE A 61 -34.78 20.14 22.22
N LEU A 62 -35.82 19.47 22.71
CA LEU A 62 -36.69 18.63 21.88
C LEU A 62 -37.43 19.43 20.81
N LEU A 63 -37.90 20.64 21.12
CA LEU A 63 -38.52 21.53 20.13
C LEU A 63 -37.54 21.95 19.03
N VAL A 64 -36.29 22.27 19.38
CA VAL A 64 -35.26 22.60 18.37
C VAL A 64 -34.98 21.40 17.46
N LEU A 65 -34.86 20.19 18.01
CA LEU A 65 -34.66 18.98 17.21
C LEU A 65 -35.85 18.69 16.28
N LEU A 66 -37.08 18.91 16.75
CA LEU A 66 -38.29 18.77 15.95
C LEU A 66 -38.34 19.78 14.80
N VAL A 67 -37.97 21.04 15.06
CA VAL A 67 -37.87 22.09 14.03
C VAL A 67 -36.81 21.74 12.99
N VAL A 68 -35.63 21.26 13.42
CA VAL A 68 -34.58 20.77 12.50
C VAL A 68 -35.09 19.59 11.67
N TRP A 69 -35.80 18.64 12.29
CA TRP A 69 -36.38 17.51 11.56
C TRP A 69 -37.48 17.93 10.58
N LEU A 70 -38.32 18.92 10.89
CA LEU A 70 -39.31 19.45 9.94
C LEU A 70 -38.67 20.25 8.81
N LEU A 71 -37.58 20.97 9.06
CA LEU A 71 -36.88 21.76 8.04
C LEU A 71 -36.01 20.90 7.10
N PHE A 72 -35.40 19.83 7.62
CA PHE A 72 -34.48 18.96 6.85
C PHE A 72 -35.07 17.59 6.49
N GLY A 73 -36.20 17.18 7.09
CA GLY A 73 -36.84 15.88 6.86
C GLY A 73 -37.57 15.76 5.52
N ASP A 74 -37.98 16.88 4.93
CA ASP A 74 -38.59 16.87 3.58
C ASP A 74 -37.55 16.72 2.46
N GLN A 75 -36.26 16.99 2.74
CA GLN A 75 -35.18 16.83 1.75
C GLN A 75 -34.72 15.36 1.59
N ILE A 76 -35.19 14.44 2.43
CA ILE A 76 -34.87 13.00 2.33
C ILE A 76 -35.98 12.19 1.62
N LYS A 77 -37.13 12.79 1.30
CA LYS A 77 -38.23 12.10 0.59
C LYS A 77 -38.20 12.21 -0.93
N THR A 78 -37.40 13.10 -1.49
CA THR A 78 -37.32 13.34 -2.95
C THR A 78 -36.21 12.58 -3.66
N ALA A 79 -35.41 11.76 -2.95
CA ALA A 79 -34.37 10.91 -3.55
C ALA A 79 -34.75 9.42 -3.71
N ILE A 80 -35.98 9.01 -3.35
CA ILE A 80 -36.50 7.63 -3.52
C ILE A 80 -37.83 7.65 -4.28
N GLY A 81 -37.93 8.53 -5.27
CA GLY A 81 -39.08 8.67 -6.17
C GLY A 81 -38.73 8.29 -7.61
N GLY A 82 -38.05 7.15 -7.81
CA GLY A 82 -37.79 6.61 -9.14
C GLY A 82 -39.03 5.91 -9.68
N GLN A 83 -39.55 6.40 -10.80
CA GLN A 83 -40.77 5.94 -11.45
C GLN A 83 -40.70 4.46 -11.90
N LYS A 84 -41.82 3.77 -11.71
CA LYS A 84 -42.15 2.47 -12.31
C LYS A 84 -42.18 2.58 -13.85
N PRO A 85 -41.44 1.75 -14.61
CA PRO A 85 -41.63 1.65 -16.06
C PRO A 85 -42.86 0.78 -16.42
N PRO A 86 -43.39 0.91 -17.65
CA PRO A 86 -44.70 0.38 -18.04
C PRO A 86 -44.69 -1.14 -18.21
N VAL A 87 -45.89 -1.72 -18.07
CA VAL A 87 -46.20 -3.14 -18.19
C VAL A 87 -46.02 -3.62 -19.63
N GLU A 88 -45.14 -4.60 -19.85
CA GLU A 88 -45.19 -5.51 -21.00
C GLU A 88 -45.47 -6.94 -20.50
N ASP A 89 -46.14 -7.70 -21.36
CA ASP A 89 -47.01 -8.83 -21.06
C ASP A 89 -46.33 -10.12 -20.55
N VAL A 90 -47.18 -10.89 -19.87
CA VAL A 90 -47.03 -12.17 -19.15
C VAL A 90 -46.23 -13.26 -19.90
N ILE A 91 -45.17 -13.76 -19.28
CA ILE A 91 -44.57 -15.09 -19.52
C ILE A 91 -44.63 -15.86 -18.19
N PRO A 92 -45.17 -17.09 -18.13
CA PRO A 92 -45.37 -17.81 -16.87
C PRO A 92 -44.04 -18.18 -16.19
N GLU A 93 -44.02 -17.94 -14.88
CA GLU A 93 -42.95 -18.15 -13.90
C GLU A 93 -42.27 -19.54 -13.98
N PRO A 94 -40.94 -19.62 -14.15
CA PRO A 94 -40.17 -20.76 -13.68
C PRO A 94 -39.87 -20.59 -12.18
N THR A 95 -40.21 -21.62 -11.43
CA THR A 95 -39.97 -21.96 -10.01
C THR A 95 -38.89 -21.15 -9.27
N PRO A 96 -39.10 -20.76 -7.99
CA PRO A 96 -38.10 -20.03 -7.20
C PRO A 96 -36.77 -20.80 -7.14
N THR A 97 -35.72 -20.14 -7.59
CA THR A 97 -34.33 -20.62 -7.47
C THR A 97 -33.91 -20.46 -6.00
N PRO A 98 -33.27 -21.46 -5.37
CA PRO A 98 -32.79 -21.35 -3.99
C PRO A 98 -31.83 -20.16 -3.85
N ASP A 99 -31.98 -19.41 -2.75
CA ASP A 99 -31.12 -18.29 -2.37
C ASP A 99 -29.63 -18.65 -2.54
N PRO A 100 -28.77 -17.75 -3.06
CA PRO A 100 -27.34 -18.02 -3.09
C PRO A 100 -26.84 -18.11 -1.64
N ASP A 101 -26.29 -19.28 -1.31
CA ASP A 101 -25.58 -19.53 -0.05
C ASP A 101 -24.57 -18.40 0.24
N PRO A 102 -24.30 -18.08 1.52
CA PRO A 102 -23.31 -17.09 1.89
C PRO A 102 -21.95 -17.50 1.32
N VAL A 103 -21.45 -16.73 0.35
CA VAL A 103 -20.15 -16.95 -0.29
C VAL A 103 -19.07 -16.91 0.80
N LYS A 104 -18.50 -18.08 1.10
CA LYS A 104 -17.33 -18.28 1.98
C LYS A 104 -16.21 -17.30 1.52
N PRO A 105 -15.57 -16.55 2.43
CA PRO A 105 -14.45 -15.68 2.04
C PRO A 105 -13.38 -16.52 1.34
N ALA A 106 -12.91 -16.05 0.18
CA ALA A 106 -11.79 -16.68 -0.51
C ALA A 106 -10.57 -16.62 0.41
N ASP A 107 -9.97 -17.78 0.68
CA ASP A 107 -8.78 -17.91 1.51
C ASP A 107 -7.61 -17.20 0.79
N THR A 108 -7.35 -15.93 1.11
CA THR A 108 -6.28 -15.15 0.45
C THR A 108 -4.92 -15.54 1.03
N ILE A 109 -4.08 -16.20 0.23
CA ILE A 109 -2.69 -16.47 0.61
C ILE A 109 -1.77 -15.32 0.21
N THR A 110 -0.75 -15.05 1.03
CA THR A 110 0.25 -14.01 0.77
C THR A 110 1.66 -14.54 1.02
N LEU A 111 2.61 -14.13 0.17
CA LEU A 111 4.03 -14.45 0.29
C LEU A 111 4.77 -13.42 1.14
N ASN A 112 5.84 -13.87 1.81
CA ASN A 112 6.77 -12.99 2.55
C ASN A 112 7.41 -11.92 1.65
N ARG A 113 7.54 -12.18 0.34
CA ARG A 113 8.03 -11.23 -0.67
C ARG A 113 7.23 -11.38 -1.96
N ALA A 114 6.89 -10.26 -2.58
CA ALA A 114 6.25 -10.20 -3.89
C ALA A 114 7.24 -9.91 -5.03
N VAL A 115 8.43 -9.39 -4.71
CA VAL A 115 9.52 -9.12 -5.65
C VAL A 115 10.84 -9.52 -4.99
N LEU A 116 11.71 -10.16 -5.77
CA LEU A 116 13.01 -10.62 -5.34
C LEU A 116 14.07 -10.32 -6.42
N ALA A 117 15.22 -9.80 -6.01
CA ALA A 117 16.38 -9.64 -6.87
C ALA A 117 17.53 -10.50 -6.34
N LEU A 118 18.10 -11.34 -7.18
CA LEU A 118 19.22 -12.22 -6.87
C LEU A 118 20.33 -12.01 -7.89
N ASP A 119 21.56 -12.33 -7.52
CA ASP A 119 22.64 -12.53 -8.48
C ASP A 119 22.65 -14.00 -8.92
N VAL A 120 23.21 -14.33 -10.10
CA VAL A 120 23.34 -15.73 -10.55
C VAL A 120 24.00 -16.59 -9.46
N GLY A 121 23.38 -17.72 -9.14
CA GLY A 121 23.80 -18.61 -8.04
C GLY A 121 23.26 -18.23 -6.66
N GLY A 122 22.62 -17.07 -6.54
CA GLY A 122 21.94 -16.63 -5.33
C GLY A 122 20.77 -17.52 -4.96
N LYS A 123 20.49 -17.62 -3.66
CA LYS A 123 19.39 -18.41 -3.10
C LYS A 123 18.59 -17.59 -2.10
N GLU A 124 17.28 -17.76 -2.09
CA GLU A 124 16.39 -17.16 -1.08
C GLU A 124 15.21 -18.11 -0.84
N THR A 125 14.68 -18.16 0.37
CA THR A 125 13.48 -18.95 0.67
C THR A 125 12.23 -18.07 0.71
N LEU A 126 11.25 -18.39 -0.12
CA LEU A 126 9.91 -17.82 -0.05
C LEU A 126 9.06 -18.60 0.94
N LYS A 127 8.26 -17.88 1.73
CA LYS A 127 7.35 -18.45 2.73
C LYS A 127 5.94 -17.91 2.51
N VAL A 128 4.96 -18.81 2.59
CA VAL A 128 3.54 -18.47 2.70
C VAL A 128 3.26 -18.14 4.18
N ASN A 129 2.51 -17.09 4.46
CA ASN A 129 2.21 -16.67 5.85
C ASN A 129 1.55 -17.81 6.66
N GLU A 130 1.89 -17.86 7.96
CA GLU A 130 1.84 -19.02 8.87
C GLU A 130 0.46 -19.63 9.20
N GLU A 131 -0.63 -19.25 8.53
CA GLU A 131 -1.99 -19.76 8.82
C GLU A 131 -2.42 -20.96 7.97
N THR A 132 -1.58 -21.45 7.05
CA THR A 132 -1.94 -22.58 6.18
C THR A 132 -1.32 -23.89 6.64
N THR A 133 -2.16 -24.86 7.04
CA THR A 133 -1.78 -26.26 7.33
C THR A 133 -1.65 -27.13 6.07
N GLU A 134 -1.98 -26.57 4.91
CA GLU A 134 -1.96 -27.25 3.62
C GLU A 134 -0.58 -27.18 2.93
N THR A 135 -0.22 -28.22 2.20
CA THR A 135 1.01 -28.29 1.40
C THR A 135 0.97 -27.29 0.25
N CYS A 136 1.96 -26.40 0.18
CA CYS A 136 2.11 -25.41 -0.89
C CYS A 136 2.78 -26.04 -2.12
N ALA A 137 2.15 -25.91 -3.28
CA ALA A 137 2.75 -26.25 -4.57
C ALA A 137 3.46 -25.02 -5.15
N TRP A 138 4.70 -25.21 -5.60
CA TRP A 138 5.52 -24.15 -6.17
C TRP A 138 5.77 -24.39 -7.65
N SER A 139 5.81 -23.33 -8.45
CA SER A 139 6.18 -23.40 -9.86
C SER A 139 6.95 -22.15 -10.29
N SER A 140 7.83 -22.31 -11.27
CA SER A 140 8.55 -21.22 -11.94
C SER A 140 8.06 -21.07 -13.36
N SER A 141 7.88 -19.83 -13.83
CA SER A 141 7.57 -19.54 -15.22
C SER A 141 8.74 -19.83 -16.17
N ASP A 142 9.98 -19.76 -15.67
CA ASP A 142 11.19 -20.06 -16.44
C ASP A 142 12.23 -20.78 -15.56
N PRO A 143 12.23 -22.13 -15.54
CA PRO A 143 13.21 -22.92 -14.80
C PRO A 143 14.66 -22.77 -15.27
N ALA A 144 14.91 -22.24 -16.48
CA ALA A 144 16.27 -22.00 -16.96
C ALA A 144 16.88 -20.74 -16.31
N VAL A 145 16.04 -19.82 -15.84
CA VAL A 145 16.45 -18.57 -15.17
C VAL A 145 16.36 -18.71 -13.65
N VAL A 146 15.25 -19.25 -13.14
CA VAL A 146 15.01 -19.42 -11.69
C VAL A 146 14.31 -20.74 -11.43
N THR A 147 14.82 -21.53 -10.50
CA THR A 147 14.15 -22.73 -9.99
C THR A 147 13.61 -22.52 -8.59
N VAL A 148 12.56 -23.25 -8.23
CA VAL A 148 11.99 -23.25 -6.87
C VAL A 148 11.79 -24.69 -6.41
N SER A 149 12.17 -25.00 -5.18
CA SER A 149 11.96 -26.32 -4.57
C SER A 149 10.55 -26.47 -3.98
N ASP A 150 10.17 -27.69 -3.63
CA ASP A 150 8.92 -28.00 -2.93
C ASP A 150 8.81 -27.31 -1.55
N THR A 151 9.94 -26.86 -0.99
CA THR A 151 10.02 -26.11 0.28
C THR A 151 10.00 -24.59 0.09
N GLY A 152 9.92 -24.10 -1.15
CA GLY A 152 9.97 -22.67 -1.47
C GLY A 152 11.38 -22.07 -1.54
N GLU A 153 12.44 -22.89 -1.63
CA GLU A 153 13.80 -22.40 -1.89
C GLU A 153 13.94 -22.01 -3.36
N VAL A 154 14.10 -20.72 -3.61
CA VAL A 154 14.34 -20.13 -4.92
C VAL A 154 15.84 -20.09 -5.19
N THR A 155 16.26 -20.66 -6.32
CA THR A 155 17.66 -20.64 -6.78
C THR A 155 17.76 -19.92 -8.12
N ALA A 156 18.64 -18.91 -8.18
CA ALA A 156 18.95 -18.17 -9.40
C ALA A 156 19.92 -18.98 -10.27
N VAL A 157 19.48 -19.38 -11.47
CA VAL A 157 20.24 -20.24 -12.39
C VAL A 157 20.96 -19.42 -13.46
N ALA A 158 20.27 -18.46 -14.07
CA ALA A 158 20.80 -17.61 -15.13
C ALA A 158 20.22 -16.20 -15.04
N ALA A 159 20.91 -15.23 -15.61
CA ALA A 159 20.42 -13.85 -15.67
C ALA A 159 19.12 -13.77 -16.47
N GLY A 160 18.14 -13.02 -15.96
CA GLY A 160 16.81 -12.92 -16.56
C GLY A 160 15.72 -12.67 -15.52
N SER A 161 14.46 -12.75 -15.95
CA SER A 161 13.30 -12.57 -15.07
C SER A 161 12.39 -13.79 -15.12
N ALA A 162 11.92 -14.25 -13.96
CA ALA A 162 10.96 -15.34 -13.84
C ALA A 162 9.96 -15.06 -12.72
N VAL A 163 8.75 -15.58 -12.86
CA VAL A 163 7.70 -15.49 -11.83
C VAL A 163 7.58 -16.82 -11.12
N ILE A 164 7.69 -16.79 -9.80
CA ILE A 164 7.43 -17.93 -8.93
C ILE A 164 5.99 -17.85 -8.44
N THR A 165 5.23 -18.92 -8.64
CA THR A 165 3.84 -19.05 -8.19
C THR A 165 3.75 -20.07 -7.07
N ALA A 166 3.20 -19.65 -5.94
CA ALA A 166 2.84 -20.47 -4.80
C ALA A 166 1.33 -20.72 -4.83
N LYS A 167 0.93 -21.99 -4.71
CA LYS A 167 -0.46 -22.40 -4.72
C LYS A 167 -0.78 -23.23 -3.49
N VAL A 168 -1.81 -22.82 -2.75
CA VAL A 168 -2.32 -23.54 -1.57
C VAL A 168 -3.81 -23.74 -1.78
N GLY A 169 -4.23 -24.99 -2.00
CA GLY A 169 -5.61 -25.33 -2.35
C GLY A 169 -6.09 -24.59 -3.61
N SER A 170 -7.05 -23.68 -3.43
CA SER A 170 -7.62 -22.84 -4.50
C SER A 170 -6.99 -21.45 -4.61
N ALA A 171 -6.10 -21.10 -3.69
CA ALA A 171 -5.50 -19.77 -3.59
C ALA A 171 -4.10 -19.75 -4.22
N GLU A 172 -3.75 -18.63 -4.86
CA GLU A 172 -2.48 -18.44 -5.56
C GLU A 172 -1.83 -17.11 -5.14
N ALA A 173 -0.51 -17.12 -4.99
CA ALA A 173 0.30 -15.93 -4.79
C ALA A 173 1.56 -15.99 -5.65
N THR A 174 2.00 -14.85 -6.16
CA THR A 174 3.11 -14.75 -7.10
C THR A 174 4.24 -13.88 -6.56
N CYS A 175 5.47 -14.25 -6.86
CA CYS A 175 6.68 -13.48 -6.59
C CYS A 175 7.47 -13.28 -7.89
N SER A 176 7.76 -12.03 -8.25
CA SER A 176 8.58 -11.70 -9.42
C SER A 176 10.06 -11.74 -9.04
N VAL A 177 10.84 -12.58 -9.70
CA VAL A 177 12.28 -12.77 -9.44
C VAL A 177 13.09 -12.21 -10.61
N THR A 178 14.05 -11.34 -10.32
CA THR A 178 15.03 -10.83 -11.28
C THR A 178 16.41 -11.33 -10.90
N VAL A 179 17.07 -12.02 -11.81
CA VAL A 179 18.44 -12.50 -11.65
C VAL A 179 19.39 -11.59 -12.42
N LYS A 180 20.32 -10.97 -11.71
CA LYS A 180 21.39 -10.16 -12.27
C LYS A 180 22.54 -11.08 -12.68
N ALA A 181 23.14 -10.80 -13.84
CA ALA A 181 24.38 -11.45 -14.23
C ALA A 181 25.45 -11.17 -13.17
N ALA A 182 26.19 -12.20 -12.77
CA ALA A 182 27.35 -12.00 -11.93
C ALA A 182 28.36 -11.13 -12.70
N GLU A 183 28.56 -9.89 -12.24
CA GLU A 183 29.64 -9.04 -12.75
C GLU A 183 30.97 -9.65 -12.32
N GLY A 184 31.53 -10.54 -13.15
CA GLY A 184 32.86 -11.11 -12.96
C GLY A 184 32.92 -12.64 -12.95
N SER A 185 32.83 -13.23 -14.14
CA SER A 185 33.66 -14.40 -14.49
C SER A 185 33.80 -14.44 -16.00
N ASP A 186 34.82 -13.74 -16.50
CA ASP A 186 35.48 -14.13 -17.75
C ASP A 186 36.07 -15.54 -17.56
N THR A 187 35.25 -16.56 -17.77
CA THR A 187 35.75 -17.92 -18.02
C THR A 187 35.76 -18.14 -19.52
N THR A 188 36.93 -17.82 -20.07
CA THR A 188 37.49 -18.39 -21.29
C THR A 188 37.10 -19.86 -21.45
N GLY A 189 36.35 -20.17 -22.52
CA GLY A 189 35.86 -21.50 -22.84
C GLY A 189 35.51 -21.66 -24.31
N SER A 190 36.53 -21.47 -25.17
CA SER A 190 36.70 -21.98 -26.54
C SER A 190 35.50 -22.68 -27.22
N THR A 191 35.06 -22.16 -28.37
CA THR A 191 34.96 -22.96 -29.61
C THR A 191 35.20 -22.06 -30.83
N THR A 192 36.46 -22.06 -31.27
CA THR A 192 36.93 -22.22 -32.65
C THR A 192 36.22 -21.44 -33.79
N GLY A 193 36.92 -20.45 -34.34
CA GLY A 193 36.78 -20.13 -35.77
C GLY A 193 37.07 -18.70 -36.23
N GLY A 194 38.35 -18.31 -36.30
CA GLY A 194 38.87 -17.53 -37.43
C GLY A 194 38.75 -16.00 -37.43
N THR A 195 39.92 -15.37 -37.33
CA THR A 195 40.35 -14.17 -38.09
C THR A 195 40.26 -12.80 -37.41
N THR A 196 41.35 -12.49 -36.71
CA THR A 196 42.22 -11.30 -36.91
C THR A 196 41.63 -9.90 -36.84
N GLY A 197 42.03 -9.13 -35.82
CA GLY A 197 42.08 -7.67 -35.88
C GLY A 197 41.90 -6.93 -34.55
N SER A 198 42.92 -6.96 -33.68
CA SER A 198 43.06 -6.00 -32.59
C SER A 198 43.40 -4.61 -33.16
N THR A 199 42.78 -3.53 -32.68
CA THR A 199 43.42 -2.23 -32.45
C THR A 199 42.57 -1.34 -31.54
N THR A 200 43.15 -1.04 -30.38
CA THR A 200 42.90 0.09 -29.47
C THR A 200 42.79 1.43 -30.20
N GLY A 201 41.83 2.30 -29.85
CA GLY A 201 41.91 3.71 -30.21
C GLY A 201 40.62 4.51 -30.06
N SER A 202 40.59 5.37 -29.04
CA SER A 202 39.76 6.57 -28.98
C SER A 202 39.82 7.34 -30.30
N THR A 203 38.67 7.69 -30.91
CA THR A 203 38.56 8.79 -31.86
C THR A 203 37.14 9.33 -31.91
N THR A 204 37.00 10.59 -31.52
CA THR A 204 35.91 11.51 -31.87
C THR A 204 35.65 11.46 -33.37
N GLY A 205 34.48 10.95 -33.76
CA GLY A 205 34.01 10.94 -35.15
C GLY A 205 32.49 11.06 -35.19
N ASN A 206 32.00 12.17 -35.72
CA ASN A 206 30.60 12.44 -36.03
C ASN A 206 29.98 11.29 -36.83
N THR A 207 29.34 10.36 -36.12
CA THR A 207 28.54 9.27 -36.67
C THR A 207 27.25 9.31 -35.87
N THR A 208 26.11 9.45 -36.53
CA THR A 208 24.79 9.31 -35.90
C THR A 208 24.77 7.96 -35.19
N ALA A 209 25.00 7.97 -33.88
CA ALA A 209 25.03 6.78 -33.06
C ALA A 209 23.59 6.28 -32.95
N THR A 210 23.22 5.34 -33.83
CA THR A 210 21.97 4.59 -33.68
C THR A 210 22.03 3.89 -32.33
N VAL A 211 21.20 4.33 -31.39
CA VAL A 211 21.14 3.77 -30.04
C VAL A 211 20.74 2.30 -30.14
N ASP A 212 21.54 1.41 -29.56
CA ASP A 212 21.26 -0.02 -29.53
C ASP A 212 20.14 -0.31 -28.52
N ILE A 213 18.91 -0.46 -29.03
CA ILE A 213 17.70 -0.64 -28.23
C ILE A 213 17.77 -1.92 -27.37
N SER A 214 18.55 -2.93 -27.78
CA SER A 214 18.67 -4.20 -27.05
C SER A 214 19.40 -4.07 -25.70
N LYS A 215 20.13 -2.97 -25.50
CA LYS A 215 20.90 -2.69 -24.27
C LYS A 215 20.23 -1.66 -23.37
N LEU A 216 19.08 -1.13 -23.78
CA LEU A 216 18.35 -0.16 -22.99
C LEU A 216 17.51 -0.86 -21.93
N THR A 217 17.40 -0.25 -20.76
CA THR A 217 16.49 -0.70 -19.70
C THR A 217 15.73 0.51 -19.18
N ILE A 218 14.40 0.43 -19.13
CA ILE A 218 13.58 1.49 -18.52
C ILE A 218 13.66 1.33 -17.00
N THR A 219 13.91 2.43 -16.31
CA THR A 219 13.82 2.51 -14.84
C THR A 219 12.55 3.24 -14.44
N ALA A 220 12.01 2.91 -13.27
CA ALA A 220 10.93 3.65 -12.64
C ALA A 220 11.29 3.98 -11.20
N THR A 221 11.22 5.27 -10.88
CA THR A 221 11.47 5.80 -9.53
C THR A 221 10.16 6.27 -8.92
N SER A 222 9.71 5.64 -7.84
CA SER A 222 8.52 6.09 -7.09
C SER A 222 8.77 7.42 -6.37
N GLU A 223 7.70 8.13 -5.99
CA GLU A 223 7.81 9.32 -5.13
C GLU A 223 8.46 9.03 -3.76
N GLY A 224 8.47 7.77 -3.31
CA GLY A 224 9.19 7.33 -2.11
C GLY A 224 10.71 7.14 -2.30
N GLY A 225 11.24 7.39 -3.51
CA GLY A 225 12.66 7.22 -3.84
C GLY A 225 13.07 5.79 -4.18
N TYR A 226 12.13 4.85 -4.26
CA TYR A 226 12.43 3.48 -4.72
C TYR A 226 12.60 3.46 -6.23
N GLU A 227 13.77 3.00 -6.70
CA GLU A 227 14.09 2.81 -8.11
C GLU A 227 14.09 1.32 -8.45
N GLY A 228 13.42 0.96 -9.55
CA GLY A 228 13.42 -0.40 -10.08
C GLY A 228 13.51 -0.39 -11.60
N ASP A 229 14.06 -1.46 -12.16
CA ASP A 229 14.08 -1.68 -13.61
C ASP A 229 12.74 -2.34 -14.02
N LEU A 230 12.13 -1.92 -15.12
CA LEU A 230 10.91 -2.56 -15.64
C LEU A 230 11.25 -3.93 -16.24
N ALA A 231 10.31 -4.86 -16.17
CA ALA A 231 10.48 -6.20 -16.74
C ALA A 231 10.51 -6.10 -18.28
N SER A 232 11.56 -6.64 -18.92
CA SER A 232 11.59 -6.78 -20.37
C SER A 232 10.54 -7.78 -20.83
N THR A 233 9.77 -7.45 -21.86
CA THR A 233 8.90 -8.41 -22.54
C THR A 233 9.69 -9.20 -23.59
N SER A 234 9.04 -10.14 -24.28
CA SER A 234 9.63 -10.86 -25.42
C SER A 234 9.94 -9.96 -26.62
N GLU A 235 9.40 -8.75 -26.66
CA GLU A 235 9.69 -7.75 -27.70
C GLU A 235 10.81 -6.82 -27.24
N THR A 236 11.84 -6.67 -28.08
CA THR A 236 12.99 -5.81 -27.79
C THR A 236 12.56 -4.35 -27.62
N GLY A 237 12.99 -3.73 -26.52
CA GLY A 237 12.63 -2.35 -26.21
C GLY A 237 11.22 -2.17 -25.63
N VAL A 238 10.48 -3.25 -25.36
CA VAL A 238 9.17 -3.20 -24.71
C VAL A 238 9.29 -3.75 -23.30
N PHE A 239 8.86 -2.96 -22.32
CA PHE A 239 8.97 -3.25 -20.90
C PHE A 239 7.62 -3.14 -20.22
N GLU A 240 7.40 -3.88 -19.15
CA GLU A 240 6.16 -3.83 -18.39
C GLU A 240 6.36 -3.66 -16.88
N MET A 241 5.38 -3.02 -16.24
CA MET A 241 5.23 -2.95 -14.79
C MET A 241 3.75 -3.06 -14.39
N SER A 242 3.52 -3.38 -13.12
CA SER A 242 2.19 -3.32 -12.51
C SER A 242 2.15 -2.21 -11.45
N ALA A 243 1.11 -1.36 -11.48
CA ALA A 243 0.96 -0.22 -10.58
C ALA A 243 -0.49 -0.06 -10.10
N LYS A 244 -0.68 0.57 -8.93
CA LYS A 244 -2.02 0.91 -8.41
C LYS A 244 -2.42 2.34 -8.79
N ALA A 245 -3.74 2.56 -8.84
CA ALA A 245 -4.31 3.91 -8.92
C ALA A 245 -3.75 4.83 -7.82
N GLY A 246 -3.31 6.02 -8.20
CA GLY A 246 -2.72 7.01 -7.31
C GLY A 246 -1.20 6.90 -7.12
N GLU A 247 -0.55 5.84 -7.59
CA GLU A 247 0.92 5.76 -7.56
C GLU A 247 1.53 6.71 -8.61
N VAL A 248 2.64 7.34 -8.22
CA VAL A 248 3.41 8.25 -9.07
C VAL A 248 4.82 7.72 -9.25
N TRP A 249 5.24 7.64 -10.51
CA TRP A 249 6.50 7.09 -10.95
C TRP A 249 7.23 8.06 -11.86
N THR A 250 8.55 8.09 -11.83
CA THR A 250 9.38 8.84 -12.77
C THR A 250 10.13 7.85 -13.63
N LEU A 251 9.93 7.91 -14.94
CA LEU A 251 10.57 7.01 -15.89
C LEU A 251 11.97 7.51 -16.26
N GLY A 252 12.94 6.61 -16.19
CA GLY A 252 14.30 6.83 -16.69
C GLY A 252 14.71 5.77 -17.70
N LEU A 253 15.88 5.96 -18.30
CA LEU A 253 16.49 5.01 -19.20
C LEU A 253 17.95 4.80 -18.79
N LYS A 254 18.33 3.54 -18.62
CA LYS A 254 19.72 3.11 -18.45
C LYS A 254 20.27 2.59 -19.79
N GLY A 255 21.58 2.69 -19.96
CA GLY A 255 22.28 2.23 -21.17
C GLY A 255 22.44 3.32 -22.24
N THR A 256 22.07 4.57 -21.95
CA THR A 256 22.30 5.72 -22.84
C THR A 256 22.43 7.02 -22.07
N ASP A 257 23.30 7.92 -22.53
CA ASP A 257 23.41 9.30 -22.04
C ASP A 257 22.53 10.28 -22.86
N ALA A 258 21.85 9.77 -23.89
CA ALA A 258 20.99 10.58 -24.74
C ALA A 258 19.68 10.91 -24.02
N SER A 259 19.19 12.14 -24.21
CA SER A 259 17.91 12.58 -23.65
C SER A 259 16.76 11.76 -24.25
N VAL A 260 15.90 11.22 -23.39
CA VAL A 260 14.64 10.58 -23.79
C VAL A 260 13.49 11.57 -23.76
N THR A 261 12.61 11.48 -24.76
CA THR A 261 11.30 12.13 -24.73
C THR A 261 10.21 11.07 -24.59
N TRP A 262 9.35 11.22 -23.58
CA TRP A 262 8.24 10.31 -23.31
C TRP A 262 6.93 10.86 -23.85
N ALA A 263 6.09 10.00 -24.43
CA ALA A 263 4.75 10.32 -24.90
C ALA A 263 3.78 9.19 -24.56
N LEU A 264 2.53 9.53 -24.24
CA LEU A 264 1.46 8.54 -24.11
C LEU A 264 1.00 8.08 -25.48
N ASP A 265 0.81 6.78 -25.64
CA ASP A 265 0.12 6.23 -26.80
C ASP A 265 -1.38 6.59 -26.73
N GLY A 266 -1.99 6.86 -27.88
CA GLY A 266 -3.34 7.45 -27.98
C GLY A 266 -4.44 6.62 -27.30
N ASP A 267 -4.26 5.30 -27.25
CA ASP A 267 -5.18 4.34 -26.62
C ASP A 267 -5.09 4.32 -25.08
N SER A 268 -4.11 5.03 -24.49
CA SER A 268 -3.83 5.03 -23.05
C SER A 268 -4.56 6.13 -22.26
N ASN A 269 -5.44 6.89 -22.94
CA ASN A 269 -6.15 8.00 -22.34
C ASN A 269 -7.05 7.55 -21.16
N GLY A 270 -6.82 8.16 -19.99
CA GLY A 270 -7.57 7.89 -18.76
C GLY A 270 -7.02 6.74 -17.90
N VAL A 271 -5.90 6.10 -18.29
CA VAL A 271 -5.23 5.08 -17.47
C VAL A 271 -4.06 5.69 -16.68
N CYS A 272 -3.30 6.58 -17.29
CA CYS A 272 -2.30 7.38 -16.59
C CYS A 272 -2.16 8.78 -17.22
N LYS A 273 -1.60 9.70 -16.44
CA LYS A 273 -1.23 11.05 -16.87
C LYS A 273 0.29 11.12 -16.94
N LEU A 274 0.81 11.67 -18.03
CA LEU A 274 2.25 11.84 -18.26
C LEU A 274 2.61 13.33 -18.29
N GLU A 275 3.57 13.74 -17.47
CA GLU A 275 4.14 15.08 -17.43
C GLU A 275 5.68 14.97 -17.51
N GLY A 276 6.23 15.13 -18.72
CA GLY A 276 7.63 14.84 -18.98
C GLY A 276 7.93 13.35 -18.75
N ALA A 277 8.77 13.05 -17.76
CA ALA A 277 9.06 11.67 -17.34
C ALA A 277 8.16 11.18 -16.18
N LYS A 278 7.39 12.07 -15.56
CA LYS A 278 6.53 11.73 -14.42
C LYS A 278 5.23 11.12 -14.94
N VAL A 279 4.91 9.93 -14.42
CA VAL A 279 3.70 9.18 -14.69
C VAL A 279 2.87 9.13 -13.42
N THR A 280 1.63 9.58 -13.51
CA THR A 280 0.62 9.43 -12.45
C THR A 280 -0.42 8.42 -12.90
N VAL A 281 -0.54 7.32 -12.16
CA VAL A 281 -1.50 6.26 -12.47
C VAL A 281 -2.90 6.71 -12.01
N THR A 282 -3.87 6.74 -12.93
CA THR A 282 -5.23 7.25 -12.67
C THR A 282 -6.32 6.21 -12.90
N GLY A 283 -6.02 5.16 -13.67
CA GLY A 283 -6.95 4.07 -13.96
C GLY A 283 -7.26 3.26 -12.71
N THR A 284 -8.54 2.99 -12.48
CA THR A 284 -9.06 2.22 -11.33
C THR A 284 -9.60 0.85 -11.72
N SER A 285 -9.73 0.57 -13.02
CA SER A 285 -10.20 -0.73 -13.52
C SER A 285 -9.03 -1.67 -13.72
N SER A 286 -9.00 -2.78 -12.96
CA SER A 286 -8.04 -3.86 -13.16
C SER A 286 -8.14 -4.41 -14.59
N GLY A 287 -6.98 -4.72 -15.18
CA GLY A 287 -6.89 -5.24 -16.56
C GLY A 287 -6.81 -4.17 -17.66
N ARG A 288 -6.95 -2.88 -17.34
CA ARG A 288 -6.54 -1.80 -18.26
C ARG A 288 -5.03 -1.60 -18.19
N TYR A 289 -4.44 -1.16 -19.29
CA TYR A 289 -3.02 -0.81 -19.36
C TYR A 289 -2.81 0.50 -20.11
N ALA A 290 -1.70 1.16 -19.82
CA ALA A 290 -1.22 2.32 -20.57
C ALA A 290 0.11 1.97 -21.23
N THR A 291 0.30 2.45 -22.46
CA THR A 291 1.57 2.36 -23.18
C THR A 291 2.18 3.76 -23.25
N ILE A 292 3.41 3.88 -22.78
CA ILE A 292 4.21 5.10 -22.85
C ILE A 292 5.39 4.83 -23.76
N VAL A 293 5.57 5.66 -24.79
CA VAL A 293 6.64 5.53 -25.78
C VAL A 293 7.76 6.50 -25.43
N GLY A 294 8.97 5.99 -25.27
CA GLY A 294 10.20 6.77 -25.10
C GLY A 294 10.98 6.84 -26.40
N THR A 295 11.27 8.03 -26.91
CA THR A 295 12.13 8.24 -28.09
C THR A 295 13.51 8.69 -27.65
N VAL A 296 14.56 7.98 -28.07
CA VAL A 296 15.95 8.28 -27.71
C VAL A 296 16.91 8.01 -28.87
N GLY A 297 17.66 9.03 -29.29
CA GLY A 297 18.71 8.90 -30.33
C GLY A 297 18.28 8.22 -31.64
N GLY A 298 17.01 8.35 -32.04
CA GLY A 298 16.44 7.73 -33.25
C GLY A 298 15.80 6.35 -33.05
N GLY A 299 15.90 5.75 -31.85
CA GLY A 299 15.20 4.53 -31.46
C GLY A 299 13.99 4.79 -30.57
N THR A 300 13.11 3.79 -30.45
CA THR A 300 11.90 3.85 -29.62
C THR A 300 11.84 2.70 -28.63
N VAL A 301 11.52 3.00 -27.37
CA VAL A 301 11.17 2.02 -26.33
C VAL A 301 9.72 2.21 -25.91
N LYS A 302 9.10 1.17 -25.37
CA LYS A 302 7.72 1.19 -24.87
C LYS A 302 7.68 0.70 -23.43
N ALA A 303 6.99 1.43 -22.56
CA ALA A 303 6.66 1.02 -21.20
C ALA A 303 5.16 0.74 -21.11
N ILE A 304 4.79 -0.48 -20.74
CA ILE A 304 3.42 -0.93 -20.53
C ILE A 304 3.14 -0.94 -19.02
N ILE A 305 2.20 -0.11 -18.57
CA ILE A 305 1.80 -0.01 -17.17
C ILE A 305 0.44 -0.68 -17.02
N ARG A 306 0.41 -1.85 -16.37
CA ARG A 306 -0.82 -2.59 -16.09
C ARG A 306 -1.42 -2.15 -14.74
N ILE A 307 -2.71 -1.88 -14.71
CA ILE A 307 -3.45 -1.55 -13.48
C ILE A 307 -3.81 -2.85 -12.75
N ARG A 308 -3.44 -2.93 -11.48
CA ARG A 308 -3.83 -4.01 -10.56
C ARG A 308 -4.92 -3.58 -9.58
#